data_AF-A0A8S3G725-F1
#
_entry.id   AF-A0A8S3G725-F1
#
_cell.length_a   1.000
_cell.length_b   1.000
_cell.length_c   1.000
_cell.angle_alpha   90.00
_cell.angle_beta   90.00
_cell.angle_gamma   90.00
#
_symmetry.space_group_name_H-M   'P 1'
#
loop_
_entity.id
_entity.type
_entity.pdbx_description
1 polymer ?
#
loop_
_entity_poly.entity_id
_entity_poly.type
_entity_poly.pdbx_seq_one_letter_code
_entity_poly.pdbx_strand_id
1 'polypeptide(L)'
;MTDKGMFNDSVAVNIPLKSDDDTEANINNDPPAYQNPHLNFNNGWKDLGFAIVFAIHIIVVIVVGLVLGLPIVLQHMKQISLEKPFRLSADFDIKPFAYSLSGAAAVGGLLSFLTLFALQLCAGHFIKCSFFILIMMQILLGVALFFVFPPLCVIPGVFIFFTLIFISCVRKRITFAEAHLQAGCASLRSHPSLVLVAVLMLIVEFLWFIFWCLMFMGVIRALNIDLTTNKVNMTSNQTQPATIYGLSTKT
;
A
#
# COMPACT_ATOMS: atom_id res chain seq x y z
N MET A 1 -46.73 7.13 -25.63
CA MET A 1 -45.54 7.91 -26.07
C MET A 1 -44.33 7.07 -25.74
N THR A 2 -43.81 6.42 -26.76
CA THR A 2 -42.76 5.40 -26.75
C THR A 2 -41.40 6.09 -26.79
N ASP A 3 -40.65 6.00 -25.69
CA ASP A 3 -39.28 6.51 -25.64
C ASP A 3 -38.32 5.48 -26.22
N LYS A 4 -37.49 5.95 -27.14
CA LYS A 4 -36.68 5.16 -28.06
C LYS A 4 -35.38 4.78 -27.36
N GLY A 5 -35.09 3.47 -27.35
CA GLY A 5 -33.77 2.95 -26.99
C GLY A 5 -32.70 3.48 -27.94
N MET A 6 -31.92 4.46 -27.48
CA MET A 6 -30.61 4.80 -28.01
C MET A 6 -29.60 4.28 -27.01
N PHE A 7 -28.88 3.20 -27.33
CA PHE A 7 -27.53 2.87 -26.88
C PHE A 7 -27.26 1.41 -27.26
N ASN A 8 -26.98 1.17 -28.54
CA ASN A 8 -26.27 -0.04 -28.93
C ASN A 8 -25.49 0.18 -30.24
N ASP A 9 -24.73 1.27 -30.31
CA ASP A 9 -23.65 1.40 -31.28
C ASP A 9 -22.42 0.74 -30.69
N SER A 10 -22.41 -0.60 -30.70
CA SER A 10 -21.17 -1.35 -30.61
C SER A 10 -20.34 -0.97 -31.84
N VAL A 11 -19.42 -0.03 -31.67
CA VAL A 11 -18.39 0.28 -32.65
C VAL A 11 -17.62 -1.01 -32.88
N ALA A 12 -17.99 -1.75 -33.92
CA ALA A 12 -17.25 -2.88 -34.42
C ALA A 12 -15.91 -2.32 -34.88
N VAL A 13 -14.88 -2.50 -34.04
CA VAL A 13 -13.51 -2.24 -34.41
C VAL A 13 -13.16 -3.31 -35.45
N ASN A 14 -13.48 -3.00 -36.72
CA ASN A 14 -12.93 -3.71 -37.87
C ASN A 14 -11.44 -3.42 -37.85
N ILE A 15 -10.68 -4.30 -37.21
CA ILE A 15 -9.23 -4.33 -37.36
C ILE A 15 -9.02 -4.82 -38.80
N PRO A 16 -8.56 -3.98 -39.74
CA PRO A 16 -8.19 -4.47 -41.05
C PRO A 16 -6.98 -5.40 -40.84
N LEU A 17 -7.25 -6.69 -40.78
CA LEU A 17 -6.25 -7.74 -40.99
C LEU A 17 -5.81 -7.56 -42.44
N LYS A 18 -4.82 -6.70 -42.64
CA LYS A 18 -4.09 -6.63 -43.89
C LYS A 18 -3.35 -7.96 -43.99
N SER A 19 -3.96 -8.91 -44.69
CA SER A 19 -3.28 -10.10 -45.17
C SER A 19 -2.30 -9.63 -46.24
N ASP A 20 -1.08 -9.30 -45.81
CA ASP A 20 0.06 -9.28 -46.71
C ASP A 20 0.31 -10.75 -47.10
N ASP A 21 -0.50 -11.25 -48.03
CA ASP A 21 -0.39 -12.55 -48.66
C ASP A 21 -0.19 -12.33 -50.14
N ASP A 22 1.08 -12.33 -50.54
CA ASP A 22 1.53 -12.72 -51.89
C ASP A 22 2.75 -13.65 -51.72
N THR A 23 2.67 -14.58 -50.78
CA THR A 23 3.60 -15.70 -50.73
C THR A 23 2.79 -16.94 -50.43
N GLU A 24 2.14 -17.45 -51.48
CA GLU A 24 1.48 -18.75 -51.58
C GLU A 24 2.48 -19.91 -51.38
N ALA A 25 3.19 -19.91 -50.26
CA ALA A 25 3.81 -21.12 -49.74
C ALA A 25 2.66 -21.96 -49.19
N ASN A 26 2.49 -23.14 -49.77
CA ASN A 26 1.57 -24.19 -49.40
C ASN A 26 1.64 -24.50 -47.89
N ILE A 27 0.84 -23.81 -47.07
CA ILE A 27 0.72 -24.09 -45.65
C ILE A 27 -0.67 -24.67 -45.35
N ASN A 28 -0.73 -26.01 -45.33
CA ASN A 28 -1.63 -26.76 -44.47
C ASN A 28 -1.31 -26.38 -43.01
N ASN A 29 -1.75 -25.18 -42.59
CA ASN A 29 -1.64 -24.70 -41.22
C ASN A 29 -2.96 -24.96 -40.52
N ASP A 30 -3.19 -26.21 -40.11
CA ASP A 30 -4.02 -26.39 -38.93
C ASP A 30 -3.43 -25.49 -37.83
N PRO A 31 -4.23 -24.67 -37.14
CA PRO A 31 -3.72 -23.85 -36.04
C PRO A 31 -2.94 -24.77 -35.10
N PRO A 32 -1.72 -24.38 -34.67
CA PRO A 32 -0.88 -25.23 -33.84
C PRO A 32 -1.73 -25.71 -32.66
N ALA A 33 -1.82 -27.03 -32.51
CA ALA A 33 -2.68 -27.63 -31.49
C ALA A 33 -2.40 -26.96 -30.15
N TYR A 34 -3.44 -26.46 -29.50
CA TYR A 34 -3.33 -25.76 -28.22
C TYR A 34 -2.57 -26.67 -27.25
N GLN A 35 -1.33 -26.31 -26.94
CA GLN A 35 -0.55 -27.00 -25.92
C GLN A 35 -1.23 -26.66 -24.60
N ASN A 36 -2.05 -27.58 -24.08
CA ASN A 36 -2.47 -27.52 -22.70
C ASN A 36 -1.21 -27.74 -21.86
N PRO A 37 -0.66 -26.70 -21.18
CA PRO A 37 0.48 -26.91 -20.33
C PRO A 37 0.06 -27.92 -19.26
N HIS A 38 0.67 -29.11 -19.28
CA HIS A 38 0.48 -30.08 -18.21
C HIS A 38 1.09 -29.49 -16.95
N LEU A 39 0.27 -28.80 -16.17
CA LEU A 39 0.64 -28.29 -14.85
C LEU A 39 0.97 -29.49 -13.99
N ASN A 40 2.26 -29.73 -13.81
CA ASN A 40 2.73 -30.83 -12.98
C ASN A 40 2.63 -30.39 -11.51
N PHE A 41 1.43 -30.53 -10.95
CA PHE A 41 1.14 -30.24 -9.53
C PHE A 41 1.89 -31.16 -8.55
N ASN A 42 2.65 -32.15 -9.06
CA ASN A 42 3.44 -33.09 -8.27
C ASN A 42 4.84 -32.57 -7.90
N ASN A 43 5.19 -31.34 -8.31
CA ASN A 43 6.33 -30.65 -7.72
C ASN A 43 5.95 -30.25 -6.29
N GLY A 44 6.47 -30.97 -5.29
CA GLY A 44 6.14 -30.83 -3.87
C GLY A 44 6.22 -29.40 -3.31
N TRP A 45 5.84 -29.26 -2.04
CA TRP A 45 5.59 -28.01 -1.30
C TRP A 45 6.83 -27.10 -1.19
N LYS A 46 7.33 -26.57 -2.31
CA LYS A 46 8.52 -25.70 -2.37
C LYS A 46 8.33 -24.41 -1.57
N ASP A 47 7.08 -24.00 -1.36
CA ASP A 47 6.73 -22.75 -0.69
C ASP A 47 6.34 -22.94 0.79
N LEU A 48 6.46 -24.16 1.34
CA LEU A 48 6.07 -24.44 2.74
C LEU A 48 6.85 -23.56 3.73
N GLY A 49 8.15 -23.37 3.50
CA GLY A 49 8.99 -22.53 4.36
C GLY A 49 8.52 -21.07 4.37
N PHE A 50 8.22 -20.51 3.18
CA PHE A 50 7.70 -19.14 3.07
C PHE A 50 6.32 -18.99 3.70
N ALA A 51 5.45 -20.00 3.57
CA ALA A 51 4.15 -20.02 4.22
C ALA A 51 4.27 -19.98 5.75
N ILE A 52 5.21 -20.74 6.33
CA ILE A 52 5.46 -20.73 7.78
C ILE A 52 5.96 -19.36 8.24
N VAL A 53 6.92 -18.78 7.53
CA VAL A 53 7.46 -17.44 7.87
C VAL A 53 6.37 -16.38 7.77
N PHE A 54 5.53 -16.43 6.72
CA PHE A 54 4.40 -15.53 6.56
C PHE A 54 3.38 -15.69 7.70
N ALA A 55 3.05 -16.93 8.08
CA ALA A 55 2.15 -17.18 9.20
C ALA A 55 2.69 -16.63 10.53
N ILE A 56 3.97 -16.84 10.83
CA ILE A 56 4.63 -16.27 12.01
C ILE A 56 4.56 -14.74 11.97
N HIS A 57 4.85 -14.12 10.83
CA HIS A 57 4.77 -12.67 10.66
C HIS A 57 3.36 -12.13 10.96
N ILE A 58 2.32 -12.77 10.40
CA ILE A 58 0.93 -12.39 10.65
C ILE A 58 0.59 -12.50 12.15
N ILE A 59 0.98 -13.59 12.81
CA ILE A 59 0.77 -13.77 14.25
C ILE A 59 1.44 -12.65 15.05
N VAL A 60 2.70 -12.31 14.72
CA VAL A 60 3.43 -11.23 15.39
C VAL A 60 2.73 -9.90 15.21
N VAL A 61 2.32 -9.54 13.99
CA VAL A 61 1.60 -8.27 13.73
C VAL A 61 0.31 -8.20 14.54
N ILE A 62 -0.48 -9.28 14.58
CA ILE A 62 -1.72 -9.35 15.34
C ILE A 62 -1.46 -9.22 16.84
N VAL A 63 -0.51 -9.98 17.39
CA VAL A 63 -0.18 -9.96 18.83
C VAL A 63 0.34 -8.58 19.24
N VAL A 64 1.27 -7.98 18.49
CA VAL A 64 1.81 -6.66 18.78
C VAL A 64 0.71 -5.59 18.68
N GLY A 65 -0.11 -5.64 17.63
CA GLY A 65 -1.23 -4.71 17.45
C GLY A 65 -2.26 -4.79 18.57
N LEU A 66 -2.64 -6.00 19.01
CA LEU A 66 -3.63 -6.19 20.06
C LEU A 66 -3.07 -5.95 21.47
N VAL A 67 -1.87 -6.44 21.77
CA VAL A 67 -1.30 -6.33 23.13
C VAL A 67 -0.79 -4.91 23.39
N LEU A 68 -0.15 -4.26 22.42
CA LEU A 68 0.40 -2.91 22.61
C LEU A 68 -0.54 -1.80 22.15
N GLY A 69 -1.25 -2.01 21.03
CA GLY A 69 -2.12 -0.99 20.43
C GLY A 69 -3.48 -0.85 21.14
N LEU A 70 -4.18 -1.97 21.36
CA LEU A 70 -5.53 -1.95 21.95
C LEU A 70 -5.63 -1.25 23.33
N PRO A 71 -4.72 -1.45 24.30
CA PRO A 71 -4.85 -0.77 25.60
C PRO A 71 -4.78 0.75 25.49
N ILE A 72 -4.08 1.29 24.49
CA ILE A 72 -3.97 2.74 24.26
C ILE A 72 -5.34 3.29 23.83
N VAL A 73 -5.97 2.62 22.88
CA VAL A 73 -7.29 3.01 22.38
C VAL A 73 -8.35 2.89 23.48
N LEU A 74 -8.34 1.78 24.23
CA LEU A 74 -9.28 1.58 25.34
C LEU A 74 -9.13 2.62 26.45
N GLN A 75 -7.90 3.00 26.81
CA GLN A 75 -7.65 4.05 27.80
C GLN A 75 -8.20 5.40 27.32
N HIS A 76 -8.03 5.72 26.04
CA HIS A 76 -8.52 6.96 25.46
C HIS A 76 -10.06 6.99 25.41
N MET A 77 -10.70 5.88 25.03
CA MET A 77 -12.17 5.78 25.00
C MET A 77 -12.78 5.94 26.41
N LYS A 78 -12.14 5.37 27.44
CA LYS A 78 -12.61 5.52 28.84
C LYS A 78 -12.51 6.96 29.34
N GLN A 79 -11.48 7.70 28.92
CA GLN A 79 -11.31 9.11 29.30
C GLN A 79 -12.36 10.02 28.64
N ILE A 80 -12.79 9.71 27.41
CA ILE A 80 -13.85 10.48 26.73
C ILE A 80 -15.21 10.35 27.45
N SER A 81 -15.50 9.19 28.06
CA SER A 81 -16.76 8.96 28.76
C SER A 81 -16.83 9.55 30.19
N LEU A 82 -15.70 9.96 30.77
CA LEU A 82 -15.62 10.48 32.14
C LEU A 82 -15.22 11.96 32.09
N GLU A 83 -16.24 12.78 31.87
CA GLU A 83 -16.21 14.23 31.77
C GLU A 83 -15.57 14.91 33.01
N LYS A 84 -14.24 15.04 33.03
CA LYS A 84 -13.52 16.15 33.67
C LYS A 84 -12.29 16.51 32.81
N PRO A 85 -12.03 17.80 32.54
CA PRO A 85 -10.87 18.25 31.76
C PRO A 85 -9.60 18.11 32.61
N PHE A 86 -9.15 16.87 32.82
CA PHE A 86 -7.89 16.61 33.48
C PHE A 86 -6.76 16.74 32.46
N ARG A 87 -6.07 17.87 32.53
CA ARG A 87 -4.84 18.18 31.81
C ARG A 87 -3.74 17.23 32.26
N LEU A 88 -3.65 16.05 31.66
CA LEU A 88 -2.49 15.19 31.82
C LEU A 88 -1.70 15.16 30.52
N SER A 89 -0.60 15.92 30.52
CA SER A 89 0.36 16.10 29.45
C SER A 89 0.94 14.77 28.95
N ALA A 90 0.31 14.21 27.94
CA ALA A 90 0.96 13.52 26.83
C ALA A 90 0.08 13.84 25.61
N ASP A 91 0.40 14.96 24.98
CA ASP A 91 -0.42 15.75 24.04
C ASP A 91 -0.58 15.08 22.66
N PHE A 92 -0.82 13.78 22.63
CA PHE A 92 -1.27 13.10 21.42
C PHE A 92 -2.77 13.25 21.32
N ASP A 93 -3.21 14.39 20.79
CA ASP A 93 -4.60 14.59 20.41
C ASP A 93 -4.95 13.51 19.38
N ILE A 94 -5.78 12.53 19.77
CA ILE A 94 -6.20 11.44 18.88
C ILE A 94 -7.10 11.96 17.75
N LYS A 95 -7.71 13.13 17.96
CA LYS A 95 -8.67 13.74 17.02
C LYS A 95 -8.03 14.02 15.66
N PRO A 96 -6.91 14.77 15.55
CA PRO A 96 -6.26 14.99 14.25
C PRO A 96 -5.81 13.68 13.59
N PHE A 97 -5.39 12.68 14.36
CA PHE A 97 -5.05 11.36 13.82
C PHE A 97 -6.28 10.65 13.23
N ALA A 98 -7.39 10.59 13.96
CA ALA A 98 -8.63 9.98 13.49
C ALA A 98 -9.24 10.74 12.28
N TYR A 99 -9.19 12.07 12.29
CA TYR A 99 -9.60 12.89 11.14
C TYR A 99 -8.69 12.68 9.93
N SER A 100 -7.38 12.59 10.13
CA SER A 100 -6.43 12.30 9.06
C SER A 100 -6.63 10.89 8.49
N LEU A 101 -6.84 9.89 9.34
CA LEU A 101 -7.07 8.50 8.96
C LEU A 101 -8.38 8.35 8.17
N SER A 102 -9.48 8.89 8.69
CA SER A 102 -10.78 8.86 8.02
C SER A 102 -10.75 9.65 6.71
N GLY A 103 -10.09 10.81 6.69
CA GLY A 103 -9.90 11.61 5.48
C GLY A 103 -9.09 10.87 4.42
N ALA A 104 -7.96 10.26 4.81
CA ALA A 104 -7.12 9.47 3.91
C ALA A 104 -7.88 8.25 3.37
N ALA A 105 -8.66 7.56 4.21
CA ALA A 105 -9.49 6.43 3.80
C ALA A 105 -10.58 6.84 2.80
N ALA A 106 -11.27 7.95 3.05
CA ALA A 106 -12.32 8.47 2.16
C ALA A 106 -11.73 8.90 0.81
N VAL A 107 -10.64 9.67 0.82
CA VAL A 107 -9.94 10.12 -0.40
C VAL A 107 -9.37 8.93 -1.17
N GLY A 108 -8.75 7.97 -0.47
CA GLY A 108 -8.21 6.75 -1.07
C GLY A 108 -9.30 5.87 -1.69
N GLY A 109 -10.44 5.71 -1.02
CA GLY A 109 -11.60 4.99 -1.55
C GLY A 109 -12.17 5.66 -2.80
N LEU A 110 -12.35 6.99 -2.78
CA LEU A 110 -12.83 7.75 -3.93
C LEU A 110 -11.85 7.67 -5.11
N LEU A 111 -10.55 7.82 -4.84
CA LEU A 111 -9.51 7.72 -5.85
C LEU A 111 -9.42 6.31 -6.44
N SER A 112 -9.61 5.28 -5.63
CA SER A 112 -9.64 3.87 -6.08
C SER A 112 -10.84 3.62 -6.99
N PHE A 113 -12.02 4.13 -6.63
CA PHE A 113 -13.20 4.05 -7.47
C PHE A 113 -13.00 4.79 -8.80
N LEU A 114 -12.48 6.02 -8.75
CA LEU A 114 -12.17 6.81 -9.94
C LEU A 114 -11.13 6.12 -10.82
N THR A 115 -10.15 5.47 -10.22
CA THR A 115 -9.11 4.71 -10.92
C THR A 115 -9.69 3.49 -11.62
N LEU A 116 -10.56 2.73 -10.94
CA LEU A 116 -11.27 1.61 -11.58
C LEU A 116 -12.13 2.09 -12.76
N PHE A 117 -12.82 3.21 -12.60
CA PHE A 117 -13.62 3.80 -13.66
C PHE A 117 -12.75 4.27 -14.85
N ALA A 118 -11.64 4.95 -14.58
CA ALA A 118 -10.69 5.38 -15.60
C ALA A 118 -10.05 4.18 -16.34
N LEU A 119 -9.76 3.09 -15.61
CA LEU A 119 -9.22 1.85 -16.18
C LEU A 119 -10.25 1.17 -17.08
N GLN A 120 -11.53 1.20 -16.73
CA GLN A 120 -12.61 0.73 -17.59
C GLN A 120 -12.79 1.57 -18.85
N LEU A 121 -12.57 2.90 -18.79
CA LEU A 121 -12.71 3.78 -19.95
C LEU A 121 -11.52 3.71 -20.90
N CYS A 122 -10.29 3.72 -20.38
CA CYS A 122 -9.07 3.94 -21.16
C CYS A 122 -7.87 3.12 -20.65
N ALA A 123 -7.97 1.78 -20.66
CA ALA A 123 -6.92 0.88 -20.14
C ALA A 123 -5.50 1.17 -20.70
N GLY A 124 -5.37 1.42 -22.02
CA GLY A 124 -4.08 1.68 -22.65
C GLY A 124 -3.42 3.01 -22.24
N HIS A 125 -4.23 4.06 -22.06
CA HIS A 125 -3.71 5.36 -21.59
C HIS A 125 -3.40 5.33 -20.10
N PHE A 126 -4.15 4.55 -19.32
CA PHE A 126 -3.96 4.43 -17.88
C PHE A 126 -2.54 3.95 -17.54
N ILE A 127 -2.03 2.90 -18.19
CA ILE A 127 -0.67 2.37 -17.95
C ILE A 127 0.40 3.46 -18.19
N LYS A 128 0.28 4.21 -19.28
CA LYS A 128 1.23 5.29 -19.61
C LYS A 128 1.15 6.42 -18.59
N CYS A 129 -0.07 6.77 -18.16
CA CYS A 129 -0.31 7.78 -17.14
C CYS A 129 0.29 7.37 -15.79
N SER A 130 0.11 6.11 -15.37
CA SER A 130 0.69 5.59 -14.12
C SER A 130 2.20 5.69 -14.09
N PHE A 131 2.89 5.37 -15.19
CA PHE A 131 4.35 5.56 -15.28
C PHE A 131 4.77 7.02 -15.17
N PHE A 132 4.02 7.92 -15.83
CA PHE A 132 4.29 9.35 -15.76
C PHE A 132 4.10 9.89 -14.33
N ILE A 133 3.00 9.55 -13.67
CA ILE A 133 2.72 9.94 -12.29
C ILE A 133 3.80 9.40 -11.34
N LEU A 134 4.22 8.14 -11.54
CA LEU A 134 5.27 7.53 -10.73
C LEU A 134 6.60 8.29 -10.83
N ILE A 135 7.02 8.65 -12.05
CA ILE A 135 8.24 9.46 -12.26
C ILE A 135 8.08 10.83 -11.62
N MET A 136 6.95 11.51 -11.84
CA MET A 136 6.68 12.84 -11.28
C MET A 136 6.70 12.83 -9.75
N MET A 137 6.12 11.82 -9.11
CA MET A 137 6.14 11.67 -7.65
C MET A 137 7.55 11.43 -7.12
N GLN A 138 8.37 10.63 -7.80
CA GLN A 138 9.77 10.43 -7.40
C GLN A 138 10.61 11.70 -7.57
N ILE A 139 10.39 12.48 -8.64
CA ILE A 139 11.05 13.78 -8.84
C ILE A 139 10.64 14.74 -7.72
N LEU A 140 9.34 14.84 -7.44
CA LEU A 140 8.83 15.71 -6.38
C LEU A 140 9.40 15.33 -5.01
N LEU A 141 9.48 14.03 -4.71
CA LEU A 141 10.11 13.51 -3.49
C LEU A 141 11.61 13.87 -3.44
N GLY A 142 12.32 13.75 -4.57
CA GLY A 142 13.73 14.15 -4.68
C GLY A 142 13.94 15.64 -4.40
N VAL A 143 13.10 16.50 -4.98
CA VAL A 143 13.13 17.95 -4.73
C VAL A 143 12.82 18.25 -3.26
N ALA A 144 11.80 17.62 -2.68
CA ALA A 144 11.46 17.80 -1.28
C ALA A 144 12.63 17.40 -0.34
N LEU A 145 13.27 16.25 -0.60
CA LEU A 145 14.42 15.78 0.18
C LEU A 145 15.66 16.66 -0.02
N PHE A 146 15.85 17.25 -1.20
CA PHE A 146 16.95 18.18 -1.46
C PHE A 146 16.92 19.41 -0.55
N PHE A 147 15.73 19.94 -0.23
CA PHE A 147 15.58 21.07 0.69
C PHE A 147 15.76 20.68 2.17
N VAL A 148 15.48 19.43 2.54
CA VAL A 148 15.62 18.95 3.93
C VAL A 148 17.05 18.52 4.22
N PHE A 149 17.64 17.69 3.37
CA PHE A 149 19.00 17.19 3.51
C PHE A 149 19.55 16.73 2.14
N PRO A 150 20.37 17.56 1.46
CA PRO A 150 20.81 17.34 0.08
C PRO A 150 21.34 15.92 -0.25
N PRO A 151 22.14 15.24 0.59
CA PRO A 151 22.66 13.92 0.22
C PRO A 151 21.58 12.81 0.20
N LEU A 152 20.41 12.99 0.85
CA LEU A 152 19.31 12.02 0.74
C LEU A 152 18.67 12.00 -0.66
N CYS A 153 18.89 13.04 -1.47
CA CYS A 153 18.39 13.11 -2.86
C CYS A 153 18.97 12.00 -3.75
N VAL A 154 20.11 11.40 -3.39
CA VAL A 154 20.70 10.28 -4.13
C VAL A 154 19.76 9.07 -4.18
N ILE A 155 19.02 8.81 -3.11
CA ILE A 155 18.12 7.65 -2.99
C ILE A 155 17.01 7.70 -4.06
N PRO A 156 16.12 8.71 -4.10
CA PRO A 156 15.09 8.79 -5.14
C PRO A 156 15.70 8.91 -6.55
N GLY A 157 16.88 9.53 -6.70
CA GLY A 157 17.58 9.57 -7.99
C GLY A 157 17.91 8.17 -8.54
N VAL A 158 18.39 7.26 -7.69
CA VAL A 158 18.64 5.86 -8.06
C VAL A 158 17.33 5.15 -8.42
N PHE A 159 16.25 5.37 -7.67
CA PHE A 159 14.94 4.80 -8.01
C PHE A 159 14.38 5.31 -9.34
N ILE A 160 14.57 6.60 -9.67
CA ILE A 160 14.18 7.16 -10.97
C ILE A 160 14.93 6.45 -12.09
N PHE A 161 16.25 6.27 -11.92
CA PHE A 161 17.08 5.57 -12.89
C PHE A 161 16.59 4.14 -13.15
N PHE A 162 16.34 3.36 -12.10
CA PHE A 162 15.76 2.01 -12.25
C PHE A 162 14.36 2.03 -12.88
N THR A 163 13.53 3.02 -12.53
CA THR A 163 12.19 3.18 -13.11
C THR A 163 12.27 3.46 -14.61
N LEU A 164 13.22 4.28 -15.07
CA LEU A 164 13.44 4.57 -16.49
C LEU A 164 13.93 3.35 -17.26
N ILE A 165 14.85 2.56 -16.68
CA ILE A 165 15.28 1.29 -17.26
C ILE A 165 14.09 0.34 -17.37
N PHE A 166 13.32 0.19 -16.29
CA PHE A 166 12.14 -0.67 -16.26
C PHE A 166 11.12 -0.28 -17.34
N ILE A 167 10.81 1.01 -17.48
CA ILE A 167 9.90 1.52 -18.51
C ILE A 167 10.43 1.22 -19.91
N SER A 168 11.74 1.38 -20.12
CA SER A 168 12.38 1.08 -21.41
C SER A 168 12.28 -0.40 -21.77
N CYS A 169 12.48 -1.30 -20.80
CA CYS A 169 12.34 -2.74 -20.98
C CYS A 169 10.88 -3.17 -21.20
N VAL A 170 9.94 -2.57 -20.47
CA VAL A 170 8.52 -2.95 -20.50
C VAL A 170 7.79 -2.38 -21.69
N ARG A 171 8.27 -1.30 -22.32
CA ARG A 171 7.58 -0.62 -23.45
C ARG A 171 7.11 -1.56 -24.56
N LYS A 172 7.90 -2.59 -24.90
CA LYS A 172 7.54 -3.59 -25.92
C LYS A 172 6.41 -4.54 -25.50
N ARG A 173 6.21 -4.73 -24.18
CA ARG A 173 5.19 -5.61 -23.59
C ARG A 173 3.90 -4.87 -23.21
N ILE A 174 3.86 -3.53 -23.30
CA ILE A 174 2.70 -2.73 -22.91
C ILE A 174 1.48 -3.05 -23.78
N THR A 175 1.66 -3.22 -25.09
CA THR A 175 0.54 -3.53 -26.02
C THR A 175 -0.11 -4.87 -25.70
N PHE A 176 0.70 -5.86 -25.31
CA PHE A 176 0.20 -7.15 -24.85
C PHE A 176 -0.56 -7.03 -23.52
N ALA A 177 -0.01 -6.28 -22.56
CA ALA A 177 -0.69 -6.00 -21.29
C ALA A 177 -2.00 -5.23 -21.48
N GLU A 178 -2.05 -4.31 -22.44
CA GLU A 178 -3.25 -3.57 -22.80
C GLU A 178 -4.34 -4.51 -23.32
N ALA A 179 -4.03 -5.44 -24.22
CA ALA A 179 -5.00 -6.42 -24.71
C ALA A 179 -5.56 -7.29 -23.56
N HIS A 180 -4.70 -7.72 -22.64
CA HIS A 180 -5.11 -8.48 -21.46
C HIS A 180 -5.98 -7.65 -20.50
N LEU A 181 -5.64 -6.39 -20.26
CA LEU A 181 -6.45 -5.49 -19.45
C LEU A 181 -7.80 -5.20 -20.09
N GLN A 182 -7.86 -5.03 -21.41
CA GLN A 182 -9.13 -4.86 -22.13
C GLN A 182 -10.01 -6.11 -22.01
N ALA A 183 -9.44 -7.31 -22.15
CA ALA A 183 -10.15 -8.57 -21.93
C ALA A 183 -10.63 -8.69 -20.47
N GLY A 184 -9.79 -8.35 -19.50
CA GLY A 184 -10.15 -8.31 -18.08
C GLY A 184 -11.28 -7.33 -17.79
N CYS A 185 -11.24 -6.12 -18.36
CA CYS A 185 -12.32 -5.14 -18.26
C CYS A 185 -13.62 -5.62 -18.91
N ALA A 186 -13.55 -6.30 -20.05
CA ALA A 186 -14.72 -6.91 -20.69
C ALA A 186 -15.35 -8.00 -19.79
N SER A 187 -14.52 -8.82 -19.15
CA SER A 187 -14.98 -9.79 -18.16
C SER A 187 -15.59 -9.12 -16.92
N LEU A 188 -15.01 -8.02 -16.45
CA LEU A 188 -15.52 -7.26 -15.30
C LEU A 188 -16.88 -6.64 -15.58
N ARG A 189 -17.10 -6.11 -16.80
CA ARG A 189 -18.38 -5.53 -17.22
C ARG A 189 -19.49 -6.58 -17.36
N SER A 190 -19.14 -7.80 -17.75
CA SER A 190 -20.10 -8.90 -17.90
C SER A 190 -20.46 -9.56 -16.56
N HIS A 191 -19.62 -9.42 -15.53
CA HIS A 191 -19.78 -10.09 -14.24
C HIS A 191 -19.67 -9.09 -13.08
N PRO A 192 -20.76 -8.38 -12.72
CA PRO A 192 -20.74 -7.39 -11.63
C PRO A 192 -20.42 -8.00 -10.26
N SER A 193 -20.56 -9.32 -10.10
CA SER A 193 -20.13 -10.04 -8.89
C SER A 193 -18.63 -9.87 -8.59
N LEU A 194 -17.79 -9.68 -9.61
CA LEU A 194 -16.36 -9.40 -9.42
C LEU A 194 -16.13 -8.03 -8.76
N VAL A 195 -16.97 -7.04 -9.05
CA VAL A 195 -16.90 -5.71 -8.39
C VAL A 195 -17.24 -5.85 -6.91
N LEU A 196 -18.25 -6.65 -6.57
CA LEU A 196 -18.59 -6.94 -5.18
C LEU A 196 -17.41 -7.56 -4.43
N VAL A 197 -16.74 -8.57 -5.01
CA VAL A 197 -15.55 -9.20 -4.42
C VAL A 197 -14.42 -8.19 -4.23
N ALA A 198 -14.20 -7.30 -5.20
CA ALA A 198 -13.19 -6.25 -5.07
C ALA A 198 -13.49 -5.28 -3.92
N VAL A 199 -14.75 -4.88 -3.74
CA VAL A 199 -15.17 -4.04 -2.60
C VAL A 199 -14.98 -4.76 -1.27
N LEU A 200 -15.32 -6.06 -1.19
CA LEU A 200 -15.09 -6.85 0.01
C LEU A 200 -13.59 -6.95 0.35
N MET A 201 -12.74 -7.17 -0.66
CA MET A 201 -11.29 -7.16 -0.45
C MET A 201 -10.76 -5.81 0.02
N LEU A 202 -11.30 -4.69 -0.50
CA LEU A 202 -10.94 -3.35 -0.04
C LEU A 202 -11.29 -3.14 1.45
N ILE A 203 -12.42 -3.68 1.92
CA ILE A 203 -12.79 -3.64 3.34
C ILE A 203 -11.79 -4.43 4.19
N VAL A 204 -11.38 -5.62 3.72
CA VAL A 204 -10.37 -6.43 4.42
C VAL A 204 -9.03 -5.70 4.47
N GLU A 205 -8.59 -5.08 3.38
CA GLU A 205 -7.37 -4.26 3.34
C GLU A 205 -7.46 -3.05 4.27
N PHE A 206 -8.62 -2.39 4.35
CA PHE A 206 -8.83 -1.29 5.27
C PHE A 206 -8.76 -1.72 6.74
N LEU A 207 -9.38 -2.86 7.09
CA LEU A 207 -9.27 -3.43 8.43
C LEU A 207 -7.82 -3.80 8.75
N TRP A 208 -7.10 -4.40 7.79
CA TRP A 208 -5.69 -4.70 7.91
C TRP A 208 -4.85 -3.43 8.15
N PHE A 209 -5.14 -2.34 7.44
CA PHE A 209 -4.49 -1.06 7.66
C PHE A 209 -4.73 -0.49 9.06
N ILE A 210 -5.94 -0.63 9.62
CA ILE A 210 -6.23 -0.26 11.01
C ILE A 210 -5.31 -1.02 11.98
N PHE A 211 -5.08 -2.32 11.74
CA PHE A 211 -4.13 -3.10 12.56
C PHE A 211 -2.71 -2.54 12.50
N TRP A 212 -2.24 -2.13 11.32
CA TRP A 212 -0.94 -1.47 11.18
C TRP A 212 -0.88 -0.16 11.96
N CYS A 213 -1.93 0.66 11.91
CA CYS A 213 -2.02 1.88 12.70
C CYS A 213 -1.96 1.59 14.21
N LEU A 214 -2.71 0.60 14.69
CA LEU A 214 -2.69 0.17 16.10
C LEU A 214 -1.30 -0.29 16.53
N MET A 215 -0.66 -1.10 15.70
CA MET A 215 0.70 -1.59 15.94
C MET A 215 1.70 -0.44 16.02
N PHE A 216 1.66 0.49 15.06
CA PHE A 216 2.54 1.65 15.02
C PHE A 216 2.37 2.55 16.25
N MET A 217 1.13 2.83 16.66
CA MET A 217 0.85 3.57 17.90
C MET A 217 1.38 2.84 19.13
N GLY A 218 1.21 1.52 19.19
CA GLY A 218 1.74 0.66 20.26
C GLY A 218 3.26 0.75 20.38
N VAL A 219 3.96 0.65 19.26
CA VAL A 219 5.43 0.72 19.19
C VAL A 219 5.94 2.11 19.58
N ILE A 220 5.35 3.18 19.06
CA ILE A 220 5.75 4.56 19.43
C ILE A 220 5.62 4.78 20.93
N ARG A 221 4.52 4.33 21.55
CA ARG A 221 4.34 4.46 23.00
C ARG A 221 5.38 3.66 23.76
N ALA A 222 5.64 2.42 23.35
CA ALA A 222 6.65 1.58 23.99
C ALA A 222 8.04 2.23 23.94
N LEU A 223 8.42 2.81 22.80
CA LEU A 223 9.69 3.52 22.62
C LEU A 223 9.77 4.79 23.48
N ASN A 224 8.70 5.58 23.56
CA ASN A 224 8.67 6.81 24.36
C ASN A 224 8.78 6.53 25.87
N ILE A 225 8.16 5.44 26.35
CA ILE A 225 8.28 5.00 27.75
C ILE A 225 9.74 4.66 28.08
N ASP A 226 10.41 3.91 27.22
CA ASP A 226 11.81 3.51 27.42
C ASP A 226 12.76 4.71 27.48
N LEU A 227 12.59 5.68 26.57
CA LEU A 227 13.36 6.93 26.57
C LEU A 227 13.16 7.75 27.85
N THR A 228 11.94 7.79 28.37
CA THR A 228 11.61 8.55 29.59
C THR A 228 12.25 7.91 30.82
N THR A 229 12.16 6.59 30.97
CA THR A 229 12.78 5.85 32.07
C THR A 229 14.30 6.03 32.08
N ASN A 230 14.95 5.94 30.91
CA ASN A 230 16.39 6.14 30.78
C ASN A 230 16.83 7.56 31.20
N LYS A 231 16.05 8.59 30.87
CA LYS A 231 16.34 9.98 31.27
C LYS A 231 16.27 10.19 32.78
N VAL A 232 15.28 9.61 33.46
CA VAL A 232 15.11 9.72 34.93
C VAL A 232 16.27 9.06 35.69
N ASN A 233 16.74 7.90 35.21
CA ASN A 233 17.87 7.19 35.80
C ASN A 233 19.19 7.98 35.68
N MET A 234 19.40 8.71 34.59
CA MET A 234 20.57 9.59 34.44
C MET A 234 20.54 10.76 35.43
N THR A 235 19.38 11.39 35.63
CA THR A 235 19.26 12.54 36.54
C THR A 235 19.40 12.16 38.03
N SER A 236 18.94 10.96 38.42
CA SER A 236 19.05 10.50 39.81
C SER A 236 20.49 10.17 40.20
N ASN A 237 21.28 9.57 39.30
CA ASN A 237 22.70 9.30 39.56
C ASN A 237 23.55 10.57 39.68
N GLN A 238 23.14 11.68 39.05
CA GLN A 238 23.87 12.95 39.14
C GLN A 238 23.58 13.74 40.42
N THR A 239 22.53 13.36 41.17
CA THR A 239 22.07 14.08 42.36
C THR A 239 22.31 13.28 43.65
N GLN A 240 23.24 12.32 43.67
CA GLN A 240 23.81 11.90 44.95
C GLN A 240 24.74 13.03 45.43
N PRO A 241 24.34 13.83 46.45
CA PRO A 241 25.27 14.79 47.03
C PRO A 241 26.46 14.00 47.54
N ALA A 242 27.67 14.42 47.18
CA ALA A 242 28.89 13.97 47.81
C ALA A 242 28.68 14.11 49.32
N THR A 243 28.34 13.01 49.98
CA THR A 243 28.16 12.98 51.41
C THR A 243 29.56 13.20 51.93
N ILE A 244 29.85 14.42 52.37
CA ILE A 244 31.13 14.82 52.94
C ILE A 244 31.30 13.98 54.20
N TYR A 245 31.92 12.81 54.04
CA TYR A 245 32.44 12.03 55.15
C TYR A 245 33.68 12.76 55.66
N GLY A 246 33.53 13.40 56.81
CA GLY A 246 34.64 13.64 57.72
C GLY A 246 35.03 15.10 57.90
N LEU A 247 34.66 15.65 59.06
CA LEU A 247 35.66 16.04 60.05
C LEU A 247 35.00 16.15 61.43
N SER A 248 35.01 15.05 62.18
CA SER A 248 34.77 15.09 63.63
C SER A 248 36.12 15.38 64.30
N THR A 249 36.44 16.66 64.47
CA THR A 249 37.55 17.08 65.33
C THR A 249 37.07 17.07 66.78
N LYS A 250 37.48 16.05 67.53
CA LYS A 250 37.58 16.12 68.99
C LYS A 250 38.84 16.89 69.34
N THR A 251 38.67 18.04 70.01
CA THR A 251 39.63 18.63 70.96
C THR A 251 38.86 19.58 71.85
#